data_AF-A0AAV1KQ88-F1
#
_entry.id   AF-A0AAV1KQ88-F1
#
_cell.length_a   1.000
_cell.length_b   1.000
_cell.length_c   1.000
_cell.angle_alpha   90.00
_cell.angle_beta   90.00
_cell.angle_gamma   90.00
#
_symmetry.space_group_name_H-M   'P 1'
#
loop_
_entity.id
_entity.type
_entity.pdbx_description
1 polymer ?
#
loop_
_entity_poly.entity_id
_entity_poly.type
_entity_poly.pdbx_seq_one_letter_code
_entity_poly.pdbx_strand_id
1 'polypeptide(L)'
;MSRKASEIWSHFDKKDNSVYLAVCKYCQLTLSYKSTTGNLSSHLKRSHTSIYLAQRTTTSGTVNEPTHQTTTIEQNLVLPSTSAIGNASEPTISSTAAKSAASTDQVNLRLIELPQVSRKRQKTMQNYIIKKMTPDEKKRVDRDLLELFITDYQPFRLVEDEGFKNFIKHIPGYTLSFVALYQQTLSSVREIVSRDAKSVCLTTDLWTSSQTESYIGVTAH
;
A
#
# COMPACT_ATOMS: atom_id res chain seq x y z
N MET A 1 17.54 23.32 33.15
CA MET A 1 17.05 22.10 33.84
C MET A 1 16.84 21.00 32.82
N SER A 2 17.40 19.82 33.09
CA SER A 2 17.77 18.78 32.11
C SER A 2 16.57 18.01 31.53
N ARG A 3 16.57 17.76 30.21
CA ARG A 3 15.56 16.96 29.50
C ARG A 3 15.60 15.52 30.03
N LYS A 4 14.48 15.03 30.55
CA LYS A 4 14.33 13.66 31.06
C LYS A 4 14.85 12.66 30.02
N ALA A 5 15.84 11.86 30.42
CA ALA A 5 16.30 10.74 29.62
C ALA A 5 15.09 9.86 29.27
N SER A 6 14.98 9.50 28.00
CA SER A 6 13.81 8.84 27.42
C SER A 6 13.46 7.56 28.22
N GLU A 7 12.19 7.45 28.65
CA GLU A 7 11.61 6.37 29.49
C GLU A 7 11.81 4.95 28.90
N ILE A 8 12.21 4.90 27.63
CA ILE A 8 12.58 3.69 26.90
C ILE A 8 13.67 2.86 27.59
N TRP A 9 14.57 3.47 28.36
CA TRP A 9 15.67 2.75 29.02
C TRP A 9 15.23 1.80 30.14
N SER A 10 13.98 1.88 30.59
CA SER A 10 13.43 0.90 31.56
C SER A 10 13.40 -0.53 31.00
N HIS A 11 13.37 -0.70 29.67
CA HIS A 11 13.23 -1.99 28.97
C HIS A 11 14.51 -2.56 28.36
N PHE A 12 15.62 -1.81 28.43
CA PHE A 12 16.86 -2.18 27.77
C PHE A 12 18.06 -2.00 28.69
N ASP A 13 19.00 -2.94 28.62
CA ASP A 13 20.28 -2.86 29.31
C ASP A 13 21.37 -2.41 28.35
N LYS A 14 22.14 -1.38 28.72
CA LYS A 14 23.25 -0.88 27.88
C LYS A 14 24.42 -1.85 27.97
N LYS A 15 24.84 -2.39 26.83
CA LYS A 15 26.02 -3.24 26.67
C LYS A 15 27.15 -2.39 26.09
N ASP A 16 28.00 -1.92 26.98
CA ASP A 16 29.18 -1.09 26.72
C ASP A 16 28.90 0.22 25.94
N ASN A 17 29.14 1.35 26.60
CA ASN A 17 28.89 2.68 26.01
C ASN A 17 29.78 2.95 24.78
N SER A 18 30.90 2.25 24.63
CA SER A 18 31.80 2.42 23.48
C SER A 18 31.22 1.87 22.16
N VAL A 19 30.32 0.88 22.23
CA VAL A 19 29.76 0.20 21.05
C VAL A 19 28.32 0.65 20.74
N TYR A 20 27.68 1.40 21.65
CA TYR A 20 26.29 1.85 21.55
C TYR A 20 25.31 0.69 21.31
N LEU A 21 25.46 -0.42 22.03
CA LEU A 21 24.57 -1.58 21.95
C LEU A 21 23.70 -1.68 23.19
N ALA A 22 22.42 -2.00 23.01
CA ALA A 22 21.46 -2.21 24.07
C ALA A 22 20.79 -3.57 23.91
N VAL A 23 20.63 -4.31 25.00
CA VAL A 23 20.00 -5.63 25.04
C VAL A 23 18.58 -5.47 25.56
N CYS A 24 17.59 -6.01 24.85
CA CYS A 24 16.21 -6.02 25.33
C CYS A 24 16.04 -6.99 26.50
N LYS A 25 15.41 -6.55 27.59
CA LYS A 25 15.16 -7.39 28.77
C LYS A 25 14.19 -8.56 28.55
N TYR A 26 13.34 -8.48 27.52
CA TYR A 26 12.26 -9.45 27.29
C TYR A 26 12.59 -10.53 26.26
N CYS A 27 13.34 -10.17 25.22
CA CYS A 27 13.73 -11.12 24.15
C CYS A 27 15.23 -11.27 23.98
N GLN A 28 16.04 -10.58 24.80
CA GLN A 28 17.51 -10.62 24.76
C GLN A 28 18.14 -10.19 23.42
N LEU A 29 17.35 -9.54 22.55
CA LEU A 29 17.83 -9.04 21.27
C LEU A 29 18.75 -7.82 21.49
N THR A 30 19.93 -7.85 20.88
CA THR A 30 20.90 -6.74 20.93
C THR A 30 20.65 -5.75 19.77
N LEU A 31 20.49 -4.46 20.10
CA LEU A 31 20.13 -3.38 19.19
C LEU A 31 21.09 -2.20 19.32
N SER A 32 21.53 -1.62 18.20
CA SER A 32 22.48 -0.49 18.18
C SER A 32 21.79 0.88 18.27
N TYR A 33 22.12 1.73 19.24
CA TYR A 33 21.50 3.06 19.44
C TYR A 33 22.43 4.26 19.12
N LYS A 34 23.41 4.08 18.22
CA LYS A 34 24.46 5.08 17.89
C LYS A 34 23.97 6.52 17.68
N SER A 35 22.81 6.72 17.06
CA SER A 35 22.29 8.07 16.72
C SER A 35 21.03 8.47 17.50
N THR A 36 20.10 7.53 17.72
CA THR A 36 18.84 7.77 18.42
C THR A 36 18.35 6.50 19.12
N THR A 37 17.36 6.62 20.01
CA THR A 37 16.66 5.48 20.66
C THR A 37 15.41 5.01 19.90
N GLY A 38 15.17 5.51 18.68
CA GLY A 38 13.95 5.22 17.92
C GLY A 38 13.80 3.74 17.52
N ASN A 39 14.92 3.05 17.34
CA ASN A 39 14.95 1.61 17.08
C ASN A 39 14.58 0.77 18.31
N LEU A 40 14.96 1.19 19.52
CA LEU A 40 14.56 0.56 20.78
C LEU A 40 13.04 0.68 20.96
N SER A 41 12.48 1.88 20.74
CA SER A 41 11.04 2.13 20.80
C SER A 41 10.25 1.32 19.76
N SER A 42 10.74 1.30 18.52
CA SER A 42 10.13 0.49 17.44
C SER A 42 10.17 -1.00 17.74
N HIS A 43 11.26 -1.49 18.35
CA HIS A 43 11.37 -2.88 18.76
C HIS A 43 10.36 -3.23 19.86
N LEU A 44 10.23 -2.39 20.90
CA LEU A 44 9.27 -2.57 21.99
C LEU A 44 7.83 -2.59 21.46
N LYS A 45 7.48 -1.66 20.57
CA LYS A 45 6.14 -1.59 19.96
C LYS A 45 5.78 -2.81 19.10
N ARG A 46 6.75 -3.44 18.44
CA ARG A 46 6.50 -4.55 17.49
C ARG A 46 6.62 -5.92 18.12
N SER A 47 7.59 -6.12 19.00
CA SER A 47 7.92 -7.42 19.58
C SER A 47 7.31 -7.61 20.97
N HIS A 48 6.95 -6.51 21.62
CA HIS A 48 6.46 -6.47 22.99
C HIS A 48 5.24 -5.53 23.09
N THR A 49 4.30 -5.66 22.16
CA THR A 49 3.10 -4.81 22.04
C THR A 49 2.31 -4.73 23.34
N SER A 50 2.17 -5.86 24.05
CA SER A 50 1.49 -5.92 25.34
C SER A 50 2.15 -5.00 26.39
N ILE A 51 3.48 -5.03 26.48
CA ILE A 51 4.26 -4.18 27.41
C ILE A 51 4.18 -2.70 26.97
N TYR A 52 4.28 -2.43 25.67
CA TYR A 52 4.16 -1.09 25.12
C TYR A 52 2.79 -0.43 25.40
N LEU A 53 1.71 -1.21 25.32
CA LEU A 53 0.35 -0.72 25.60
C LEU A 53 0.13 -0.47 27.09
N ALA A 54 0.66 -1.34 27.96
CA ALA A 54 0.55 -1.19 29.42
C ALA A 54 1.20 0.10 29.96
N GLN A 55 2.17 0.68 29.23
CA GLN A 55 2.80 1.96 29.62
C GLN A 55 1.99 3.21 29.22
N ARG A 56 1.13 3.11 28.22
CA ARG A 56 0.30 4.25 27.79
C ARG A 56 -0.89 4.47 28.71
N THR A 57 -1.32 3.42 29.41
CA THR A 57 -2.43 3.48 30.37
C THR A 57 -2.02 4.09 31.71
N THR A 58 -0.74 4.08 32.06
CA THR A 58 -0.25 4.64 33.34
C THR A 58 0.10 6.13 33.27
N THR A 59 0.10 6.73 32.07
CA THR A 59 0.49 8.14 31.83
C THR A 59 -0.68 9.07 31.46
N SER A 60 -1.91 8.54 31.39
CA SER A 60 -3.12 9.33 31.11
C SER A 60 -3.87 9.64 32.40
N GLY A 61 -3.40 10.65 33.13
CA GLY A 61 -3.98 11.06 34.40
C GLY A 61 -3.51 12.43 34.86
N THR A 62 -3.60 13.44 33.98
CA THR A 62 -3.87 14.86 34.32
C THR A 62 -4.06 15.64 33.02
N VAL A 63 -5.24 16.22 32.88
CA VAL A 63 -5.61 17.24 31.89
C VAL A 63 -4.61 18.39 31.95
N ASN A 64 -4.11 18.86 30.81
CA ASN A 64 -3.92 20.28 30.49
C ASN A 64 -3.52 20.44 29.02
N GLU A 65 -4.44 21.07 28.29
CA GLU A 65 -4.25 21.69 26.98
C GLU A 65 -3.23 22.84 27.06
N PRO A 66 -2.51 23.15 25.98
CA PRO A 66 -2.52 24.55 25.53
C PRO A 66 -2.52 24.72 24.00
N THR A 67 -3.65 25.18 23.46
CA THR A 67 -3.88 26.51 22.85
C THR A 67 -2.78 27.17 21.97
N HIS A 68 -3.16 27.36 20.68
CA HIS A 68 -2.82 28.37 19.64
C HIS A 68 -1.32 28.68 19.30
N GLN A 69 -0.94 28.81 18.02
CA GLN A 69 -1.19 30.05 17.25
C GLN A 69 -1.12 29.87 15.72
N THR A 70 -2.08 30.55 15.08
CA THR A 70 -2.21 30.89 13.67
C THR A 70 -1.16 31.92 13.23
N THR A 71 -0.59 31.77 12.04
CA THR A 71 -0.09 32.93 11.28
C THR A 71 -0.24 32.67 9.78
N THR A 72 -1.05 33.51 9.14
CA THR A 72 -1.23 33.68 7.69
C THR A 72 -0.06 34.46 7.09
N ILE A 73 0.50 33.98 5.98
CA ILE A 73 1.16 34.82 4.95
C ILE A 73 0.80 34.24 3.57
N GLU A 74 0.14 35.05 2.75
CA GLU A 74 -0.02 34.86 1.31
C GLU A 74 1.30 35.23 0.60
N GLN A 75 1.68 34.48 -0.44
CA GLN A 75 2.10 35.08 -1.71
C GLN A 75 2.23 34.05 -2.85
N ASN A 76 1.97 34.58 -4.03
CA ASN A 76 1.66 33.98 -5.31
C ASN A 76 2.88 33.49 -6.11
N LEU A 77 2.59 32.61 -7.08
CA LEU A 77 3.24 32.35 -8.38
C LEU A 77 4.75 31.96 -8.42
N VAL A 78 5.04 30.79 -9.00
CA VAL A 78 5.68 30.61 -10.34
C VAL A 78 6.27 29.20 -10.43
N LEU A 79 5.83 28.45 -11.46
CA LEU A 79 6.51 27.26 -12.00
C LEU A 79 7.80 27.69 -12.72
N PRO A 80 8.92 26.97 -12.56
CA PRO A 80 9.97 26.94 -13.57
C PRO A 80 9.76 25.72 -14.46
N SER A 81 9.30 25.97 -15.69
CA SER A 81 9.56 25.11 -16.83
C SER A 81 10.94 25.47 -17.38
N THR A 82 11.83 24.50 -17.53
CA THR A 82 12.94 24.58 -18.48
C THR A 82 13.11 23.25 -19.21
N SER A 83 13.06 23.37 -20.52
CA SER A 83 13.11 22.36 -21.56
C SER A 83 14.46 22.34 -22.27
N ALA A 84 14.94 21.17 -22.70
CA ALA A 84 15.76 20.87 -23.91
C ALA A 84 16.43 19.48 -23.71
N ILE A 85 16.06 18.41 -24.42
CA ILE A 85 16.42 17.99 -25.80
C ILE A 85 17.93 17.85 -26.03
N GLY A 86 18.38 16.64 -26.42
CA GLY A 86 19.66 16.44 -27.12
C GLY A 86 20.33 15.06 -27.01
N ASN A 87 19.90 14.12 -27.85
CA ASN A 87 20.61 13.04 -28.56
C ASN A 87 21.76 12.18 -27.96
N ALA A 88 21.56 10.87 -28.14
CA ALA A 88 22.43 9.84 -28.74
C ALA A 88 23.91 9.69 -28.30
N SER A 89 24.28 8.47 -27.88
CA SER A 89 25.21 7.57 -28.59
C SER A 89 25.51 6.31 -27.75
N GLU A 90 25.55 5.15 -28.42
CA GLU A 90 26.14 3.88 -27.94
C GLU A 90 27.61 4.05 -27.51
N PRO A 91 28.14 3.07 -26.75
CA PRO A 91 29.14 2.24 -27.43
C PRO A 91 29.01 0.74 -27.15
N THR A 92 29.07 -0.01 -28.24
CA THR A 92 29.38 -1.44 -28.33
C THR A 92 30.90 -1.59 -28.43
N ILE A 93 31.56 -2.32 -27.52
CA ILE A 93 32.84 -3.03 -27.81
C ILE A 93 32.89 -4.36 -27.03
N SER A 94 33.00 -5.44 -27.79
CA SER A 94 33.27 -6.82 -27.38
C SER A 94 34.78 -7.10 -27.23
N SER A 95 35.18 -8.01 -26.35
CA SER A 95 36.27 -9.01 -26.55
C SER A 95 36.45 -9.87 -25.28
N THR A 96 36.01 -11.14 -25.31
CA THR A 96 36.81 -12.37 -25.52
C THR A 96 37.83 -12.70 -24.43
N ALA A 97 37.52 -13.73 -23.62
CA ALA A 97 38.49 -14.46 -22.81
C ALA A 97 38.53 -15.93 -23.24
N ALA A 98 39.70 -16.41 -23.69
CA ALA A 98 40.01 -17.81 -23.89
C ALA A 98 41.29 -18.18 -23.13
N LYS A 99 41.10 -19.07 -22.14
CA LYS A 99 41.92 -20.21 -21.70
C LYS A 99 43.45 -20.15 -21.79
N SER A 100 44.11 -20.33 -20.64
CA SER A 100 45.10 -21.40 -20.29
C SER A 100 45.83 -20.99 -18.99
N ALA A 101 45.70 -21.70 -17.88
CA ALA A 101 46.40 -22.93 -17.48
C ALA A 101 47.91 -22.74 -17.23
N ALA A 102 48.31 -22.63 -15.95
CA ALA A 102 49.56 -23.20 -15.40
C ALA A 102 49.57 -23.11 -13.86
N SER A 103 49.78 -24.26 -13.23
CA SER A 103 49.88 -24.48 -11.79
C SER A 103 51.27 -24.09 -11.25
N THR A 104 51.37 -23.55 -10.04
CA THR A 104 52.55 -23.70 -9.16
C THR A 104 52.12 -23.54 -7.69
N ASP A 105 52.71 -24.37 -6.84
CA ASP A 105 52.36 -24.68 -5.45
C ASP A 105 52.68 -23.60 -4.38
N GLN A 106 51.79 -23.56 -3.38
CA GLN A 106 51.93 -23.27 -1.93
C GLN A 106 52.53 -21.94 -1.43
N VAL A 107 51.73 -21.18 -0.65
CA VAL A 107 51.87 -21.01 0.83
C VAL A 107 50.50 -20.61 1.42
N ASN A 108 50.06 -21.33 2.46
CA ASN A 108 48.80 -21.13 3.18
C ASN A 108 49.00 -20.17 4.37
N LEU A 109 48.59 -18.90 4.24
CA LEU A 109 48.36 -18.02 5.38
C LEU A 109 46.85 -17.87 5.58
N ARG A 110 46.33 -18.43 6.69
CA ARG A 110 44.94 -18.25 7.12
C ARG A 110 44.68 -16.78 7.47
N LEU A 111 44.03 -16.06 6.56
CA LEU A 111 43.39 -14.80 6.88
C LEU A 111 42.11 -15.09 7.68
N ILE A 112 41.99 -14.50 8.86
CA ILE A 112 40.80 -14.58 9.70
C ILE A 112 39.65 -13.88 8.96
N GLU A 113 38.68 -14.66 8.48
CA GLU A 113 37.49 -14.14 7.79
C GLU A 113 36.55 -13.52 8.83
N LEU A 114 36.49 -12.18 8.83
CA LEU A 114 35.48 -11.43 9.59
C LEU A 114 34.08 -11.89 9.18
N PRO A 115 33.11 -12.01 10.11
CA PRO A 115 31.76 -12.43 9.78
C PRO A 115 31.16 -11.44 8.78
N GLN A 116 30.95 -11.89 7.55
CA GLN A 116 30.27 -11.13 6.50
C GLN A 116 28.81 -10.96 6.93
N VAL A 117 28.52 -9.87 7.63
CA VAL A 117 27.16 -9.47 7.97
C VAL A 117 26.42 -9.28 6.65
N SER A 118 25.52 -10.21 6.32
CA SER A 118 24.65 -10.10 5.16
C SER A 118 23.92 -8.75 5.26
N ARG A 119 24.31 -7.77 4.45
CA ARG A 119 23.60 -6.49 4.40
C ARG A 119 22.19 -6.81 3.94
N LYS A 120 21.23 -6.80 4.88
CA LYS A 120 19.82 -6.94 4.57
C LYS A 120 19.49 -5.80 3.61
N ARG A 121 19.26 -6.16 2.35
CA ARG A 121 19.01 -5.22 1.26
C ARG A 121 17.82 -4.36 1.68
N GLN A 122 18.08 -3.06 1.89
CA GLN A 122 17.03 -2.12 2.29
C GLN A 122 15.99 -2.09 1.17
N LYS A 123 14.74 -2.44 1.49
CA LYS A 123 13.62 -2.30 0.55
C LYS A 123 13.53 -0.84 0.17
N THR A 124 13.50 -0.55 -1.13
CA THR A 124 13.39 0.81 -1.64
C THR A 124 12.09 1.44 -1.15
N MET A 125 12.09 2.77 -0.95
CA MET A 125 10.90 3.53 -0.54
C MET A 125 9.69 3.31 -1.48
N GLN A 126 9.95 2.86 -2.71
CA GLN A 126 8.94 2.49 -3.71
C GLN A 126 7.98 1.39 -3.20
N ASN A 127 8.41 0.52 -2.30
CA ASN A 127 7.55 -0.53 -1.73
C ASN A 127 6.53 -0.02 -0.70
N TYR A 128 6.69 1.22 -0.22
CA TYR A 128 5.76 1.86 0.71
C TYR A 128 4.74 2.76 0.01
N ILE A 129 4.88 2.95 -1.30
CA ILE A 129 3.88 3.63 -2.12
C ILE A 129 2.80 2.60 -2.41
N ILE A 130 1.57 2.84 -1.91
CA ILE A 130 0.40 2.08 -2.34
C ILE A 130 0.32 2.24 -3.86
N LYS A 131 0.69 1.19 -4.59
CA LYS A 131 0.61 1.18 -6.04
C LYS A 131 -0.87 1.29 -6.38
N LYS A 132 -1.29 2.42 -6.94
CA LYS A 132 -2.64 2.52 -7.53
C LYS A 132 -2.74 1.41 -8.57
N MET A 133 -3.85 0.66 -8.53
CA MET A 133 -4.09 -0.41 -9.48
C MET A 133 -4.05 0.16 -10.90
N THR A 134 -3.35 -0.53 -11.81
CA THR A 134 -3.31 -0.08 -13.21
C THR A 134 -4.72 -0.13 -13.82
N PRO A 135 -5.04 0.70 -14.82
CA PRO A 135 -6.36 0.68 -15.45
C PRO A 135 -6.74 -0.70 -15.99
N ASP A 136 -5.77 -1.47 -16.49
CA ASP A 136 -6.01 -2.81 -17.04
C ASP A 136 -6.28 -3.85 -15.95
N GLU A 137 -5.55 -3.80 -14.83
CA GLU A 137 -5.86 -4.62 -13.65
C GLU A 137 -7.25 -4.29 -13.09
N LYS A 138 -7.63 -3.01 -13.05
CA LYS A 138 -8.97 -2.60 -12.62
C LYS A 138 -10.05 -3.19 -13.52
N LYS A 139 -9.90 -3.09 -14.84
CA LYS A 139 -10.85 -3.69 -15.80
C LYS A 139 -10.97 -5.19 -15.62
N ARG A 140 -9.86 -5.88 -15.34
CA ARG A 140 -9.87 -7.31 -15.06
C ARG A 140 -10.68 -7.63 -13.82
N VAL A 141 -10.42 -6.95 -12.71
CA VAL A 141 -11.16 -7.14 -11.46
C VAL A 141 -12.64 -6.80 -11.63
N ASP A 142 -12.97 -5.71 -12.32
CA ASP A 142 -14.36 -5.32 -12.60
C ASP A 142 -15.11 -6.40 -13.39
N ARG A 143 -14.47 -6.98 -14.40
CA ARG A 143 -15.08 -8.05 -15.21
C ARG A 143 -15.27 -9.32 -14.38
N ASP A 144 -14.25 -9.76 -13.66
CA ASP A 144 -14.31 -10.98 -12.87
C ASP A 144 -15.35 -10.83 -11.73
N LEU A 145 -15.48 -9.62 -11.16
CA LEU A 145 -16.55 -9.31 -10.20
C LEU A 145 -17.92 -9.31 -10.87
N LEU A 146 -18.07 -8.73 -12.06
CA LEU A 146 -19.34 -8.74 -12.78
C LEU A 146 -19.77 -10.17 -13.12
N GLU A 147 -18.83 -11.04 -13.47
CA GLU A 147 -19.06 -12.44 -13.77
C GLU A 147 -19.58 -13.22 -12.55
N LEU A 148 -19.14 -12.88 -11.33
CA LEU A 148 -19.71 -13.41 -10.08
C LEU A 148 -21.21 -13.08 -9.97
N PHE A 149 -21.60 -11.84 -10.28
CA PHE A 149 -23.02 -11.45 -10.19
C PHE A 149 -23.88 -12.11 -11.26
N ILE A 150 -23.36 -12.22 -12.49
CA ILE A 150 -24.10 -12.77 -13.62
C ILE A 150 -24.21 -14.29 -13.51
N THR A 151 -23.11 -14.98 -13.25
CA THR A 151 -23.06 -16.46 -13.26
C THR A 151 -23.84 -17.04 -12.10
N ASP A 152 -23.70 -16.44 -10.91
CA ASP A 152 -24.32 -16.96 -9.69
C ASP A 152 -25.64 -16.24 -9.35
N TYR A 153 -26.16 -15.41 -10.28
CA TYR A 153 -27.38 -14.62 -10.10
C TYR A 153 -27.41 -13.85 -8.77
N GLN A 154 -26.27 -13.29 -8.36
CA GLN A 154 -26.19 -12.59 -7.08
C GLN A 154 -27.04 -11.32 -7.09
N PRO A 155 -27.78 -11.05 -6.01
CA PRO A 155 -28.54 -9.81 -5.92
C PRO A 155 -27.60 -8.61 -5.86
N PHE A 156 -27.90 -7.55 -6.59
CA PHE A 156 -27.12 -6.30 -6.55
C PHE A 156 -27.06 -5.66 -5.15
N ARG A 157 -27.96 -6.06 -4.24
CA ARG A 157 -27.92 -5.66 -2.83
C ARG A 157 -26.64 -6.10 -2.11
N LEU A 158 -26.00 -7.19 -2.56
CA LEU A 158 -24.75 -7.70 -1.98
C LEU A 158 -23.66 -6.62 -1.86
N VAL A 159 -23.67 -5.67 -2.79
CA VAL A 159 -22.72 -4.57 -2.84
C VAL A 159 -22.85 -3.61 -1.66
N GLU A 160 -24.06 -3.51 -1.12
CA GLU A 160 -24.40 -2.66 0.02
C GLU A 160 -24.04 -3.33 1.35
N ASP A 161 -23.78 -4.63 1.37
CA ASP A 161 -23.49 -5.39 2.59
C ASP A 161 -22.12 -5.00 3.17
N GLU A 162 -22.07 -4.87 4.50
CA GLU A 162 -20.84 -4.46 5.20
C GLU A 162 -19.69 -5.46 5.03
N GLY A 163 -20.01 -6.77 4.95
CA GLY A 163 -19.02 -7.81 4.67
C GLY A 163 -18.36 -7.62 3.31
N PHE A 164 -19.17 -7.38 2.28
CA PHE A 164 -18.69 -7.15 0.93
C PHE A 164 -17.89 -5.84 0.81
N LYS A 165 -18.38 -4.74 1.39
CA LYS A 165 -17.64 -3.47 1.47
C LYS A 165 -16.28 -3.64 2.14
N ASN A 166 -16.21 -4.40 3.23
CA ASN A 166 -14.95 -4.67 3.92
C ASN A 166 -14.02 -5.54 3.07
N PHE A 167 -14.53 -6.54 2.35
CA PHE A 167 -13.74 -7.32 1.40
C PHE A 167 -13.11 -6.41 0.32
N ILE A 168 -13.91 -5.56 -0.32
CA ILE A 168 -13.45 -4.65 -1.39
C ILE A 168 -12.38 -3.66 -0.88
N LYS A 169 -12.51 -3.14 0.35
CA LYS A 169 -11.51 -2.23 0.96
C LYS A 169 -10.12 -2.85 1.11
N HIS A 170 -10.01 -4.17 1.21
CA HIS A 170 -8.72 -4.86 1.32
C HIS A 170 -8.00 -4.98 -0.03
N ILE A 171 -8.67 -4.69 -1.15
CA ILE A 171 -8.06 -4.67 -2.47
C ILE A 171 -7.38 -3.30 -2.66
N PRO A 172 -6.04 -3.24 -2.75
CA PRO A 172 -5.31 -1.98 -2.73
C PRO A 172 -5.60 -1.14 -3.98
N GLY A 173 -6.11 0.08 -3.78
CA GLY A 173 -6.36 1.02 -4.88
C GLY A 173 -7.54 0.64 -5.78
N TYR A 174 -8.39 -0.30 -5.37
CA TYR A 174 -9.63 -0.63 -6.07
C TYR A 174 -10.80 0.13 -5.47
N THR A 175 -11.54 0.84 -6.33
CA THR A 175 -12.85 1.38 -5.98
C THR A 175 -13.85 0.81 -6.97
N LEU A 176 -14.80 0.08 -6.41
CA LEU A 176 -15.92 -0.46 -7.15
C LEU A 176 -16.93 0.65 -7.44
N SER A 177 -17.30 0.81 -8.70
CA SER A 177 -18.35 1.73 -9.13
C SER A 177 -19.29 1.00 -10.09
N PHE A 178 -20.32 0.36 -9.53
CA PHE A 178 -21.36 -0.28 -10.34
C PHE A 178 -22.09 0.72 -11.23
N VAL A 179 -22.21 1.98 -10.80
CA VAL A 179 -22.82 3.05 -11.61
C VAL A 179 -22.02 3.26 -12.91
N ALA A 180 -20.70 3.30 -12.83
CA ALA A 180 -19.85 3.45 -14.02
C ALA A 180 -19.95 2.23 -14.95
N LEU A 181 -19.96 1.02 -14.37
CA LEU A 181 -20.12 -0.22 -15.15
C LEU A 181 -21.48 -0.28 -15.86
N TYR A 182 -22.56 0.07 -15.16
CA TYR A 182 -23.90 0.15 -15.73
C TYR A 182 -23.95 1.14 -16.90
N GLN A 183 -23.39 2.34 -16.73
CA GLN A 183 -23.37 3.35 -17.80
C GLN A 183 -22.57 2.88 -19.02
N GLN A 184 -21.44 2.20 -18.80
CA GLN A 184 -20.65 1.63 -19.88
C GLN A 184 -21.46 0.56 -20.64
N THR A 185 -22.05 -0.40 -19.94
CA THR A 185 -22.87 -1.46 -20.56
C THR A 185 -24.08 -0.88 -21.28
N LEU A 186 -24.77 0.10 -20.69
CA LEU A 186 -25.90 0.79 -21.31
C LEU A 186 -25.49 1.48 -22.61
N SER A 187 -24.34 2.13 -22.64
CA SER A 187 -23.82 2.79 -23.85
C SER A 187 -23.53 1.78 -24.96
N SER A 188 -22.89 0.66 -24.63
CA SER A 188 -22.62 -0.41 -25.59
C SER A 188 -23.90 -1.04 -26.14
N VAL A 189 -24.87 -1.36 -25.28
CA VAL A 189 -26.16 -1.92 -25.71
C VAL A 189 -26.92 -0.91 -26.58
N ARG A 190 -26.92 0.37 -26.20
CA ARG A 190 -27.56 1.43 -26.99
C ARG A 190 -26.99 1.51 -28.40
N GLU A 191 -25.66 1.41 -28.54
CA GLU A 191 -24.99 1.43 -29.84
C GLU A 191 -25.39 0.23 -30.70
N ILE A 192 -25.39 -0.98 -30.11
CA ILE A 192 -25.82 -2.21 -30.78
C ILE A 192 -27.26 -2.08 -31.29
N VAL A 193 -28.18 -1.66 -30.42
CA VAL A 193 -29.59 -1.45 -30.80
C VAL A 193 -29.72 -0.39 -31.89
N SER A 194 -29.00 0.73 -31.79
CA SER A 194 -29.08 1.82 -32.78
C SER A 194 -28.54 1.42 -34.15
N ARG A 195 -27.56 0.52 -34.19
CA ARG A 195 -26.95 0.04 -35.43
C ARG A 195 -27.76 -1.09 -36.07
N ASP A 196 -28.24 -2.03 -35.25
CA ASP A 196 -28.72 -3.32 -35.74
C ASP A 196 -30.26 -3.42 -35.77
N ALA A 197 -30.98 -2.65 -34.93
CA ALA A 197 -32.44 -2.73 -34.86
C ALA A 197 -33.13 -1.79 -35.87
N LYS A 198 -33.83 -2.36 -36.85
CA LYS A 198 -34.69 -1.60 -37.79
C LYS A 198 -36.06 -1.25 -37.19
N SER A 199 -36.57 -2.14 -36.34
CA SER A 199 -37.85 -2.02 -35.66
C SER A 199 -37.80 -2.88 -34.40
N VAL A 200 -38.52 -2.49 -33.36
CA VAL A 200 -38.64 -3.24 -32.10
C VAL A 200 -40.10 -3.49 -31.77
N CYS A 201 -40.40 -4.62 -31.14
CA CYS A 201 -41.71 -4.90 -30.56
C CYS A 201 -41.67 -4.53 -29.08
N LEU A 202 -42.58 -3.65 -28.62
CA LEU A 202 -42.68 -3.29 -27.21
C LEU A 202 -43.78 -4.09 -26.53
N THR A 203 -43.44 -4.74 -25.42
CA THR A 203 -44.40 -5.37 -24.52
C THR A 203 -44.44 -4.59 -23.21
N THR A 204 -45.64 -4.29 -22.73
CA THR A 204 -45.86 -3.60 -21.47
C THR A 204 -46.53 -4.54 -20.47
N ASP A 205 -45.91 -4.76 -19.32
CA ASP A 205 -46.50 -5.44 -18.18
C ASP A 205 -46.92 -4.40 -17.13
N LEU A 206 -48.14 -4.53 -16.58
CA LEU A 206 -48.69 -3.57 -15.62
C LEU A 206 -49.15 -4.34 -14.38
N TRP A 207 -48.70 -3.89 -13.21
CA TRP A 207 -49.12 -4.47 -11.94
C TRP A 207 -49.24 -3.40 -10.87
N THR A 208 -50.09 -3.66 -9.87
CA THR A 208 -50.22 -2.80 -8.68
C THR A 208 -49.66 -3.57 -7.48
N SER A 209 -48.81 -2.92 -6.68
CA SER A 209 -48.27 -3.51 -5.46
C SER A 209 -49.34 -3.64 -4.38
N SER A 210 -49.05 -4.45 -3.36
CA SER A 210 -49.87 -4.52 -2.14
C SER A 210 -49.98 -3.19 -1.39
N GLN A 211 -49.10 -2.23 -1.70
CA GLN A 211 -49.10 -0.86 -1.17
C GLN A 211 -49.86 0.12 -2.08
N THR A 212 -50.68 -0.38 -3.02
CA THR A 212 -51.49 0.41 -3.96
C THR A 212 -50.68 1.29 -4.93
N GLU A 213 -49.38 1.02 -5.08
CA GLU A 213 -48.55 1.68 -6.07
C GLU A 213 -48.60 0.93 -7.41
N SER A 214 -48.83 1.65 -8.49
CA SER A 214 -48.89 1.07 -9.84
C SER A 214 -47.53 1.13 -10.52
N TYR A 215 -47.14 0.02 -11.15
CA TYR A 215 -45.89 -0.17 -11.87
C TYR A 215 -46.17 -0.55 -13.32
N ILE A 216 -45.27 -0.14 -14.20
CA ILE A 216 -45.24 -0.55 -15.59
C ILE A 216 -43.82 -1.01 -15.96
N GLY A 217 -43.71 -2.23 -16.45
CA GLY A 217 -42.51 -2.78 -17.06
C GLY A 217 -42.62 -2.66 -18.58
N VAL A 218 -41.68 -1.98 -19.23
CA VAL A 218 -41.61 -1.90 -20.70
C VAL A 218 -40.41 -2.71 -21.17
N THR A 219 -40.65 -3.72 -22.01
CA THR A 219 -39.61 -4.57 -22.60
C THR A 219 -39.64 -4.42 -24.12
N ALA A 220 -38.46 -4.31 -24.74
CA ALA A 220 -38.31 -4.23 -26.19
C ALA A 220 -37.67 -5.52 -26.71
N HIS A 221 -38.28 -6.15 -27.72
CA HIS A 221 -37.80 -7.34 -28.42
C HIS A 221 -37.40 -7.02 -29.86
#